data_AF-A0A1C0YI64-F1
#
_entry.id   AF-A0A1C0YI64-F1
#
_cell.length_a   1.000
_cell.length_b   1.000
_cell.length_c   1.000
_cell.angle_alpha   90.00
_cell.angle_beta   90.00
_cell.angle_gamma   90.00
#
_symmetry.space_group_name_H-M   'P 1'
#
loop_
_entity.id
_entity.type
_entity.pdbx_description
1 polymer ?
#
loop_
_entity_poly.entity_id
_entity_poly.type
_entity_poly.pdbx_seq_one_letter_code
_entity_poly.pdbx_strand_id
1 'polypeptide(L)'
;MKVNHINLNAINVYRTQAAKPNTANGKASFKDTLEISTKAQQMQSTKTYAQHRSEKVAELKQQVNSGEYKVDAKKVAEDMLNYYRL
;
A
#
# COMPACT_ATOMS: atom_id res chain seq x y z
N MET A 1 -58.14 52.22 33.10
CA MET A 1 -57.14 51.13 32.98
C MET A 1 -57.69 50.07 32.04
N LYS A 2 -56.92 49.65 31.03
CA LYS A 2 -57.26 48.55 30.13
C LYS A 2 -56.46 47.32 30.57
N VAL A 3 -57.15 46.21 30.81
CA VAL A 3 -56.52 44.95 31.22
C VAL A 3 -56.56 44.01 30.01
N ASN A 4 -55.39 43.65 29.49
CA ASN A 4 -55.26 42.68 28.41
C ASN A 4 -55.13 41.27 29.01
N HIS A 5 -55.90 40.33 28.48
CA HIS A 5 -55.80 38.90 28.83
C HIS A 5 -54.49 38.30 28.30
N ILE A 6 -53.85 37.49 29.15
CA ILE A 6 -52.61 36.77 28.85
C ILE A 6 -52.99 35.42 28.23
N ASN A 7 -52.74 35.25 26.94
CA ASN A 7 -52.91 33.96 26.27
C ASN A 7 -51.71 33.06 26.55
N LEU A 8 -51.82 32.18 27.56
CA LEU A 8 -50.85 31.12 27.82
C LEU A 8 -51.17 29.91 26.94
N ASN A 9 -50.63 29.89 25.72
CA ASN A 9 -50.67 28.69 24.88
C ASN A 9 -49.48 27.78 25.20
N ALA A 10 -49.82 26.51 25.41
CA ALA A 10 -49.02 25.48 26.06
C ALA A 10 -47.60 25.27 25.48
N ILE A 11 -46.65 25.14 26.39
CA ILE A 11 -45.26 24.81 26.12
C ILE A 11 -45.20 23.35 25.66
N ASN A 12 -44.98 23.12 24.37
CA ASN A 12 -44.61 21.79 23.87
C ASN A 12 -43.11 21.57 24.09
N VAL A 13 -42.70 21.33 25.35
CA VAL A 13 -41.27 21.16 25.74
C VAL A 13 -40.67 19.81 25.32
N TYR A 14 -41.48 18.86 24.83
CA TYR A 14 -41.04 17.48 24.60
C TYR A 14 -41.32 16.95 23.18
N ARG A 15 -41.41 17.83 22.18
CA ARG A 15 -41.46 17.38 20.79
C ARG A 15 -40.04 17.22 20.25
N THR A 16 -39.57 15.97 20.34
CA THR A 16 -38.57 15.35 19.47
C THR A 16 -37.17 15.95 19.50
N GLN A 17 -36.40 15.62 20.55
CA GLN A 17 -34.99 15.29 20.34
C GLN A 17 -34.96 13.96 19.56
N ALA A 18 -35.20 14.04 18.25
CA ALA A 18 -34.75 12.99 17.36
C ALA A 18 -33.23 12.92 17.58
N ALA A 19 -32.78 11.84 18.20
CA ALA A 19 -31.38 11.54 18.37
C ALA A 19 -30.72 11.70 17.00
N LYS A 20 -29.98 12.79 16.82
CA LYS A 20 -29.03 12.88 15.73
C LYS A 20 -28.11 11.68 15.96
N PRO A 21 -27.98 10.70 15.04
CA PRO A 21 -26.84 9.80 15.14
C PRO A 21 -25.64 10.74 15.12
N ASN A 22 -24.93 10.78 16.24
CA ASN A 22 -23.68 11.48 16.32
C ASN A 22 -22.77 10.71 15.36
N THR A 23 -22.77 11.10 14.08
CA THR A 23 -21.68 10.80 13.17
C THR A 23 -20.51 11.63 13.67
N ALA A 24 -20.01 11.25 14.85
CA ALA A 24 -18.61 11.33 15.12
C ALA A 24 -17.98 10.50 14.00
N ASN A 25 -17.72 11.17 12.87
CA ASN A 25 -16.57 10.90 12.06
C ASN A 25 -15.40 11.04 13.03
N GLY A 26 -15.17 9.97 13.81
CA GLY A 26 -14.00 9.82 14.64
C GLY A 26 -12.87 10.05 13.66
N LYS A 27 -12.18 11.18 13.86
CA LYS A 27 -11.02 11.54 13.06
C LYS A 27 -10.19 10.28 13.02
N ALA A 28 -10.08 9.66 11.84
CA ALA A 28 -9.30 8.45 11.66
C ALA A 28 -7.97 8.72 12.34
N SER A 29 -7.64 7.95 13.39
CA SER A 29 -6.40 8.17 14.11
C SER A 29 -5.30 8.13 13.06
N PHE A 30 -4.48 9.17 12.99
CA PHE A 30 -3.37 9.23 12.05
C PHE A 30 -2.61 7.89 12.12
N LYS A 31 -2.74 7.09 11.06
CA LYS A 31 -2.12 5.78 10.96
C LYS A 31 -0.90 6.01 10.10
N ASP A 32 0.29 5.83 10.66
CA ASP A 32 1.52 5.82 9.88
C ASP A 32 1.42 4.69 8.84
N THR A 33 1.12 5.05 7.60
CA THR A 33 1.11 4.14 6.46
C THR A 33 2.34 4.42 5.62
N LEU A 34 3.24 3.43 5.54
CA LEU A 34 4.37 3.48 4.62
C LEU A 34 3.88 3.07 3.23
N GLU A 35 3.61 4.04 2.36
CA GLU A 35 3.28 3.78 0.96
C GLU A 35 4.56 3.68 0.12
N ILE A 36 4.63 2.67 -0.76
CA ILE A 36 5.72 2.55 -1.72
C ILE A 36 5.60 3.71 -2.72
N SER A 37 6.65 4.51 -2.85
CA SER A 37 6.71 5.63 -3.80
C SER A 37 6.25 5.20 -5.20
N THR A 38 5.42 6.04 -5.84
CA THR A 38 4.97 5.84 -7.23
C THR A 38 6.14 5.62 -8.19
N LYS A 39 7.27 6.31 -7.96
CA LYS A 39 8.52 6.14 -8.73
C LYS A 39 9.13 4.75 -8.55
N ALA A 40 9.11 4.19 -7.34
CA ALA A 40 9.62 2.86 -7.07
C ALA A 40 8.75 1.77 -7.71
N GLN A 41 7.42 1.95 -7.71
CA GLN A 41 6.49 1.03 -8.40
C GLN A 41 6.72 1.04 -9.92
N GLN A 42 6.98 2.21 -10.50
CA GLN A 42 7.35 2.32 -11.92
C GLN A 42 8.68 1.61 -12.21
N MET A 43 9.69 1.74 -11.34
CA MET A 43 10.97 1.04 -11.50
C MET A 43 10.85 -0.49 -11.34
N GLN A 44 9.93 -0.99 -10.51
CA GLN A 44 9.64 -2.42 -10.37
C GLN A 44 9.04 -3.05 -11.64
N SER A 45 8.56 -2.24 -12.57
CA SER A 45 7.87 -2.71 -13.80
C SER A 45 8.82 -3.31 -14.85
N THR A 46 9.91 -3.97 -14.43
CA THR A 46 10.89 -4.71 -15.24
C THR A 46 10.31 -5.98 -15.89
N LYS A 47 9.08 -5.94 -16.39
CA LYS A 47 8.43 -7.07 -17.09
C LYS A 47 9.22 -7.50 -18.33
N THR A 48 9.96 -6.59 -18.95
CA THR A 48 10.79 -6.86 -20.14
C THR A 48 11.96 -7.80 -19.90
N TYR A 49 12.51 -7.87 -18.67
CA TYR A 49 13.66 -8.73 -18.37
C TYR A 49 13.27 -10.20 -18.10
N ALA A 50 11.98 -10.48 -17.90
CA ALA A 50 11.50 -11.81 -17.49
C ALA A 50 11.75 -12.87 -18.57
N GLN A 51 11.56 -12.54 -19.85
CA GLN A 51 11.73 -13.49 -20.95
C GLN A 51 13.21 -13.88 -21.14
N HIS A 52 14.11 -12.90 -21.22
CA HIS A 52 15.55 -13.16 -21.34
C HIS A 52 16.09 -13.95 -20.13
N ARG A 53 15.58 -13.68 -18.92
CA ARG A 53 15.90 -14.48 -17.74
C ARG A 53 15.42 -15.93 -17.88
N SER A 54 14.22 -16.15 -18.42
CA SER A 54 13.66 -17.49 -18.59
C SER A 54 14.48 -18.35 -19.56
N GLU A 55 14.91 -17.76 -20.67
CA GLU A 55 15.76 -18.39 -21.68
C GLU A 55 17.12 -18.78 -21.08
N LYS A 56 17.78 -17.84 -20.40
CA LYS A 56 19.06 -18.08 -19.72
C LYS A 56 18.97 -19.20 -18.67
N VAL A 57 17.88 -19.26 -17.92
CA VAL A 57 17.68 -20.32 -16.91
C VAL A 57 17.47 -21.68 -17.57
N ALA A 58 16.76 -21.75 -18.69
CA ALA A 58 16.57 -23.00 -19.42
C ALA A 58 17.90 -23.56 -19.95
N GLU A 59 18.74 -22.70 -20.53
CA GLU A 59 20.07 -23.08 -21.00
C GLU A 59 20.96 -23.61 -19.87
N LEU A 60 21.01 -22.89 -18.74
CA LEU A 60 21.78 -23.32 -17.56
C LEU A 60 21.31 -24.67 -17.02
N LYS A 61 19.99 -24.92 -17.00
CA LYS A 61 19.45 -26.21 -16.58
C LYS A 61 19.90 -27.34 -17.50
N GLN A 62 19.94 -27.11 -18.81
CA GLN A 62 20.44 -28.10 -19.77
C GLN A 62 21.91 -28.43 -19.52
N GLN A 63 22.77 -27.41 -19.35
CA GLN A 63 24.20 -27.59 -19.07
C GLN A 63 24.46 -28.32 -17.73
N VAL A 64 23.64 -28.06 -16.71
CA VAL A 64 23.74 -28.76 -15.42
C VAL A 64 23.33 -30.22 -15.58
N ASN A 65 22.23 -30.50 -16.30
CA ASN A 65 21.77 -31.87 -16.53
C ASN A 65 22.73 -32.69 -17.41
N SER A 66 23.41 -32.06 -18.38
CA SER A 66 24.43 -32.72 -19.19
C SER A 66 25.76 -32.93 -18.44
N GLY A 67 25.93 -32.32 -17.26
CA GLY A 67 27.18 -32.35 -16.51
C GLY A 67 28.30 -31.46 -17.09
N GLU A 68 27.98 -30.64 -18.10
CA GLU A 68 28.94 -29.74 -18.76
C GLU A 68 29.05 -28.38 -18.06
N TYR A 69 28.17 -28.10 -17.10
CA TYR A 69 28.21 -26.87 -16.32
C TYR A 69 29.49 -26.80 -15.46
N LYS A 70 30.37 -25.86 -15.79
CA LYS A 70 31.59 -25.58 -15.05
C LYS A 70 31.45 -24.28 -14.26
N VAL A 71 31.60 -24.38 -12.95
CA VAL A 71 31.63 -23.21 -12.07
C VAL A 71 32.97 -22.49 -12.26
N ASP A 72 32.90 -21.25 -12.75
CA ASP A 72 34.07 -20.37 -12.84
C ASP A 72 34.25 -19.60 -11.54
N ALA A 73 35.23 -20.00 -10.73
CA ALA A 73 35.53 -19.37 -9.45
C ALA A 73 35.95 -17.90 -9.59
N LYS A 74 36.62 -17.52 -10.69
CA LYS A 74 37.03 -16.13 -10.92
C LYS A 74 35.80 -15.27 -11.17
N LYS A 75 34.88 -15.76 -11.99
CA LYS A 75 33.61 -15.08 -12.28
C LYS A 75 32.75 -14.93 -11.02
N VAL A 76 32.68 -15.96 -10.18
CA VAL A 76 31.96 -15.89 -8.90
C VAL A 76 32.54 -14.79 -8.01
N ALA A 77 33.87 -14.74 -7.87
CA ALA A 77 34.52 -13.71 -7.06
C ALA A 77 34.27 -12.30 -7.62
N GLU A 78 34.33 -12.13 -8.94
CA GLU A 78 34.03 -10.87 -9.63
C GLU A 78 32.58 -10.43 -9.41
N ASP A 79 31.61 -11.34 -9.55
CA ASP A 79 30.19 -11.06 -9.33
C ASP A 79 29.92 -10.66 -7.88
N MET A 80 30.53 -11.35 -6.91
CA MET A 80 30.44 -10.98 -5.50
C MET A 80 31.01 -9.58 -5.25
N LEU A 81 32.18 -9.29 -5.82
CA LEU A 81 32.82 -7.99 -5.68
C LEU A 81 31.96 -6.87 -6.26
N ASN A 82 31.41 -7.07 -7.47
CA ASN A 82 30.56 -6.10 -8.16
C ASN A 82 29.23 -5.87 -7.42
N TYR A 83 28.67 -6.90 -6.79
CA TYR A 83 27.41 -6.79 -6.07
C TYR A 83 27.56 -6.07 -4.71
N TYR A 84 28.64 -6.34 -3.99
CA TYR A 84 28.82 -5.83 -2.62
C TYR A 84 29.69 -4.57 -2.51
N ARG A 85 30.44 -4.20 -3.56
CA ARG A 85 31.11 -2.90 -3.58
C ARG A 85 30.07 -1.80 -3.87
N LEU A 86 29.85 -0.94 -2.87
CA LEU A 86 29.16 0.34 -2.97
C LEU A 86 30.00 1.37 -3.74
#